data_AF-S9SU96-F1
#
_entry.id   AF-S9SU96-F1
#
_cell.length_a   1.000
_cell.length_b   1.000
_cell.length_c   1.000
_cell.angle_alpha   90.00
_cell.angle_beta   90.00
_cell.angle_gamma   90.00
#
_symmetry.space_group_name_H-M   'P 1'
#
loop_
_entity.id
_entity.type
_entity.pdbx_description
1 polymer ?
#
loop_
_entity_poly.entity_id
_entity_poly.type
_entity_poly.pdbx_seq_one_letter_code
_entity_poly.pdbx_strand_id
1 'polypeptide(L)'
;MAIQICSNCGYSNEKSASICIVCSHSLKDASLQGTPEEDKQYNGILAVKQVELTCSECNGNVAQGSTECKNCGSMISNQIASEKSDDRPTEEQASERNIGCTTLLIVIIATAIYPIVGILVGGVYAFNNDKEKRGVGIALLVLGLLLKLGYWVMR
;
A
#
# COMPACT_ATOMS: atom_id res chain seq x y z
N MET A 1 -5.92 17.09 -11.87
CA MET A 1 -6.07 15.87 -12.67
C MET A 1 -6.68 16.24 -14.00
N ALA A 2 -5.85 16.29 -15.03
CA ALA A 2 -6.33 16.37 -16.40
C ALA A 2 -6.86 14.99 -16.81
N ILE A 3 -7.99 14.97 -17.51
CA ILE A 3 -8.68 13.77 -17.99
C ILE A 3 -8.91 13.90 -19.49
N GLN A 4 -8.99 12.76 -20.19
CA GLN A 4 -9.36 12.71 -21.61
C GLN A 4 -10.79 12.21 -21.75
N ILE A 5 -11.67 13.00 -22.37
CA ILE A 5 -13.04 12.57 -22.62
C ILE A 5 -13.12 11.91 -24.00
N CYS A 6 -13.60 10.67 -24.04
CA CYS A 6 -13.77 9.93 -25.29
C CYS A 6 -14.82 10.58 -26.20
N SER A 7 -14.43 10.94 -27.42
CA SER A 7 -15.34 11.56 -28.41
C SER A 7 -16.45 10.64 -28.91
N ASN A 8 -16.30 9.31 -28.73
CA ASN A 8 -17.27 8.33 -29.21
C ASN A 8 -18.36 7.99 -28.16
N CYS A 9 -17.98 7.82 -26.89
CA CYS A 9 -18.91 7.39 -25.84
C CYS A 9 -19.00 8.34 -24.62
N GLY A 10 -18.25 9.44 -24.63
CA GLY A 10 -18.25 10.42 -23.54
C GLY A 10 -17.59 9.98 -22.23
N TYR A 11 -16.99 8.79 -22.19
CA TYR A 11 -16.34 8.29 -20.98
C TYR A 11 -15.03 9.03 -20.69
N SER A 12 -14.79 9.33 -19.41
CA SER A 12 -13.58 9.99 -18.92
C SER A 12 -12.46 8.98 -18.68
N ASN A 13 -11.33 9.18 -19.35
CA ASN A 13 -10.14 8.34 -19.24
C ASN A 13 -8.98 9.13 -18.62
N GLU A 14 -7.96 8.43 -18.14
CA GLU A 14 -6.73 9.05 -17.63
C GLU A 14 -5.99 9.82 -18.73
N LYS A 15 -5.22 10.85 -18.36
CA LYS A 15 -4.46 11.69 -19.32
C LYS A 15 -3.51 10.90 -20.22
N SER A 16 -3.05 9.73 -19.77
CA SER A 16 -2.09 8.86 -20.46
C SER A 16 -2.76 7.73 -21.24
N ALA A 17 -4.09 7.62 -21.22
CA ALA A 17 -4.79 6.56 -21.93
C ALA A 17 -4.72 6.80 -23.45
N SER A 18 -4.29 5.79 -24.21
CA SER A 18 -4.28 5.84 -25.68
C SER A 18 -5.61 5.36 -26.29
N ILE A 19 -6.40 4.62 -25.52
CA ILE A 19 -7.63 3.95 -25.95
C ILE A 19 -8.68 4.08 -24.83
N CYS A 20 -9.94 4.28 -25.20
CA CYS A 20 -11.05 4.35 -24.26
C CYS A 20 -11.32 2.99 -23.63
N ILE A 21 -11.35 2.92 -22.30
CA ILE A 21 -11.57 1.68 -21.56
C ILE A 21 -12.96 1.07 -21.81
N VAL A 22 -13.95 1.90 -22.16
CA VAL A 22 -15.34 1.45 -22.36
C VAL A 22 -15.60 0.99 -23.79
N CYS A 23 -15.26 1.83 -24.78
CA CYS A 23 -15.64 1.58 -26.18
C CYS A 23 -14.47 1.19 -27.08
N SER A 24 -13.26 1.06 -26.53
CA SER A 24 -12.02 0.75 -27.26
C SER A 24 -11.68 1.73 -28.42
N HIS A 25 -12.33 2.90 -28.46
CA HIS A 25 -12.02 3.92 -29.45
C HIS A 25 -10.70 4.62 -29.10
N SER A 26 -9.89 4.93 -30.13
CA SER A 26 -8.65 5.70 -29.98
C SER A 26 -8.93 7.06 -29.34
N LEU A 27 -8.10 7.45 -28.37
CA LEU A 27 -8.18 8.73 -27.67
C LEU A 27 -7.16 9.77 -28.18
N LYS A 28 -6.50 9.49 -29.31
CA LYS A 28 -5.49 10.39 -29.90
C LYS A 28 -5.99 11.82 -30.16
N ASP A 29 -7.29 11.96 -30.42
CA ASP A 29 -7.96 13.24 -30.70
C ASP A 29 -8.95 13.64 -29.58
N ALA A 30 -8.85 13.01 -28.41
CA ALA A 30 -9.73 13.29 -27.28
C ALA A 30 -9.40 14.66 -26.66
N SER A 31 -10.44 15.42 -26.33
CA SER A 31 -10.28 16.72 -25.67
C SER A 31 -9.78 16.52 -24.23
N LEU A 32 -8.61 17.09 -23.94
CA LEU A 32 -8.05 17.17 -22.59
C LEU A 32 -8.81 18.24 -21.81
N GLN A 33 -9.46 17.83 -20.72
CA GLN A 33 -10.09 18.73 -19.78
C GLN A 33 -9.40 18.68 -18.42
N GLY A 34 -9.23 19.85 -17.81
CA GLY A 34 -8.59 20.01 -16.51
C GLY A 34 -7.19 20.60 -16.58
N THR A 35 -6.67 21.04 -15.44
CA THR A 35 -5.30 21.56 -15.33
C THR A 35 -4.29 20.40 -15.32
N PRO A 36 -3.21 20.48 -16.12
CA PRO A 36 -2.10 19.55 -16.01
C PRO A 36 -1.53 19.62 -14.59
N GLU A 37 -1.20 18.46 -14.02
CA GLU A 37 -0.60 18.36 -12.67
C GLU A 37 0.71 19.15 -12.55
N GLU A 38 1.36 19.46 -13.68
CA GLU A 38 2.60 20.22 -13.76
C GLU A 38 2.44 21.69 -13.32
N ASP A 39 1.22 22.25 -13.39
CA ASP A 39 0.91 23.62 -12.96
C ASP A 39 0.30 23.70 -11.54
N LYS A 40 0.17 22.56 -10.85
CA LYS A 40 -0.25 22.56 -9.46
C LYS A 40 0.98 22.76 -8.57
N GLN A 41 1.29 24.02 -8.25
CA GLN A 41 2.01 24.31 -7.00
C GLN A 41 1.19 23.72 -5.85
N TYR A 42 1.67 22.59 -5.34
CA TYR A 42 0.98 21.79 -4.34
C TYR A 42 1.10 22.48 -2.96
N ASN A 43 0.32 23.53 -2.74
CA ASN A 43 0.15 24.16 -1.42
C ASN A 43 -0.86 23.36 -0.56
N GLY A 44 -0.78 22.04 -0.62
CA GLY A 44 -1.54 21.12 0.23
C GLY A 44 -0.73 20.69 1.45
N ILE A 45 -1.37 20.13 2.46
CA ILE A 45 -0.86 19.82 3.82
C ILE A 45 0.36 18.84 3.83
N LEU A 46 0.77 18.35 2.65
CA LEU A 46 2.08 17.73 2.35
C LEU A 46 3.21 18.73 2.08
N ALA A 47 3.00 20.03 2.30
CA ALA A 47 4.09 20.90 2.72
C ALA A 47 4.59 20.27 4.02
N VAL A 48 5.54 19.34 3.88
CA VAL A 48 6.36 18.78 4.94
C VAL A 48 6.67 19.99 5.80
N LYS A 49 5.93 20.12 6.91
CA LYS A 49 6.27 21.07 7.93
C LYS A 49 7.73 20.74 8.14
N GLN A 50 8.60 21.66 7.77
CA GLN A 50 10.02 21.57 8.01
C GLN A 50 10.10 21.63 9.54
N VAL A 51 9.75 20.53 10.18
CA VAL A 51 10.05 20.28 11.56
C VAL A 51 11.54 20.12 11.46
N GLU A 52 12.25 21.22 11.70
CA GLU A 52 13.67 21.22 11.93
C GLU A 52 13.92 20.06 12.89
N LEU A 53 14.42 18.94 12.36
CA LEU A 53 14.68 17.77 13.16
C LEU A 53 15.80 18.18 14.11
N THR A 54 15.43 18.43 15.35
CA THR A 54 16.35 18.77 16.41
C THR A 54 16.77 17.46 17.06
N CYS A 55 18.08 17.28 17.21
CA CYS A 55 18.62 16.10 17.84
C CYS A 55 18.23 16.07 19.31
N SER A 56 17.59 14.99 19.78
CA SER A 56 17.13 14.85 21.17
C SER A 56 18.25 14.93 22.22
N GLU A 57 19.49 14.64 21.82
CA GLU A 57 20.65 14.60 22.72
C GLU A 57 21.38 15.95 22.83
N CYS A 58 21.38 16.76 21.77
CA CYS A 58 22.16 18.01 21.73
C CYS A 58 21.39 19.24 21.27
N ASN A 59 20.10 19.08 20.94
CA ASN A 59 19.24 20.08 20.30
C ASN A 59 19.85 20.75 19.06
N GLY A 60 20.87 20.14 18.45
CA GLY A 60 21.46 20.61 17.20
C GLY A 60 20.56 20.29 16.00
N ASN A 61 20.59 21.17 15.00
CA ASN A 61 19.84 20.98 13.75
C ASN A 61 20.41 19.79 12.97
N VAL A 62 19.53 18.89 12.56
CA VAL A 62 19.85 17.69 11.80
C VAL A 62 19.44 17.88 10.34
N ALA A 63 20.36 17.59 9.43
CA ALA A 63 20.06 17.62 7.99
C ALA A 63 19.06 16.51 7.62
N GLN A 64 18.05 16.85 6.81
CA GLN A 64 17.06 15.88 6.35
C GLN A 64 17.75 14.67 5.70
N GLY A 65 17.44 13.47 6.21
CA GLY A 65 17.98 12.21 5.69
C GLY A 65 19.32 11.76 6.28
N SER A 66 19.93 12.47 7.24
CA SER A 66 21.14 11.96 7.91
C SER A 66 20.80 11.00 9.04
N THR A 67 21.47 9.84 9.08
CA THR A 67 21.32 8.83 10.14
C THR A 67 22.09 9.17 11.42
N GLU A 68 22.92 10.21 11.40
CA GLU A 68 23.75 10.66 12.50
C GLU A 68 23.68 12.18 12.67
N CYS A 69 23.67 12.66 13.90
CA CYS A 69 23.75 14.09 14.18
C CYS A 69 25.19 14.59 13.97
N LYS A 70 25.41 15.57 13.10
CA LYS A 70 26.75 16.17 12.90
C LYS A 70 27.33 16.85 14.14
N ASN A 71 26.50 17.26 15.09
CA ASN A 71 26.93 18.07 16.22
C ASN A 71 27.36 17.23 17.43
N CYS A 72 26.73 16.07 17.66
CA CYS A 72 27.06 15.18 18.79
C CYS A 72 27.37 13.72 18.40
N GLY A 73 27.20 13.35 17.13
CA GLY A 73 27.44 11.98 16.63
C GLY A 73 26.36 10.95 17.02
N SER A 74 25.27 11.35 17.69
CA SER A 74 24.21 10.40 18.07
C SER A 74 23.44 9.89 16.84
N MET A 75 23.09 8.61 16.83
CA MET A 75 22.20 8.03 15.80
C MET A 75 20.77 8.53 15.96
N ILE A 76 20.14 8.91 14.84
CA ILE A 76 18.79 9.45 14.83
C ILE A 76 17.83 8.38 14.35
N SER A 77 16.97 7.93 15.26
CA SER A 77 15.91 6.96 14.94
C SER A 77 14.81 7.66 14.16
N ASN A 78 14.85 7.57 12.82
CA ASN A 78 13.80 8.04 11.92
C ASN A 78 12.51 7.24 12.16
N GLN A 79 11.71 7.61 13.16
CA GLN A 79 10.33 7.19 13.27
C GLN A 79 9.51 8.06 12.33
N ILE A 80 9.60 7.78 11.02
CA ILE A 80 8.57 8.24 10.09
C ILE A 80 7.34 7.41 10.43
N ALA A 81 6.47 7.97 11.27
CA ALA A 81 5.12 7.47 11.47
C ALA A 81 4.38 7.62 10.14
N SER A 82 4.53 6.62 9.29
CA SER A 82 3.78 6.49 8.05
C SER A 82 2.35 6.10 8.42
N GLU A 83 1.50 7.09 8.69
CA GLU A 83 0.04 6.91 8.59
C GLU A 83 -0.27 6.57 7.14
N LYS A 84 -0.36 5.27 6.88
CA LYS A 84 -0.76 4.70 5.60
C LYS A 84 -2.26 4.93 5.45
N SER A 85 -2.65 5.98 4.72
CA SER A 85 -4.00 6.09 4.16
C SER A 85 -4.14 5.03 3.06
N ASP A 86 -4.71 3.88 3.44
CA ASP A 86 -5.09 2.79 2.55
C ASP A 86 -6.37 3.22 1.79
N ASP A 87 -6.18 3.80 0.60
CA ASP A 87 -7.26 4.00 -0.37
C ASP A 87 -7.50 2.64 -1.06
N ARG A 88 -8.34 1.81 -0.42
CA ARG A 88 -8.74 0.51 -0.94
C ARG A 88 -10.23 0.58 -1.27
N PRO A 89 -10.66 0.19 -2.49
CA PRO A 89 -12.08 0.17 -2.82
C PRO A 89 -12.81 -0.79 -1.87
N THR A 90 -13.81 -0.22 -1.20
CA THR A 90 -14.74 -0.87 -0.30
C THR A 90 -15.52 -1.97 -1.03
N GLU A 91 -15.06 -3.22 -0.95
CA GLU A 91 -15.94 -4.37 -1.07
C GLU A 91 -16.51 -4.68 0.33
N GLU A 92 -17.80 -4.36 0.46
CA GLU A 92 -18.81 -4.87 1.39
C GLU A 92 -18.30 -5.52 2.69
N GLN A 93 -18.10 -4.68 3.71
CA GLN A 93 -18.10 -5.12 5.11
C GLN A 93 -19.53 -5.38 5.57
N ALA A 94 -20.02 -6.59 5.35
CA ALA A 94 -21.16 -7.11 6.08
C ALA A 94 -20.70 -7.65 7.44
N SER A 95 -21.16 -6.98 8.50
CA SER A 95 -21.46 -7.54 9.83
C SER A 95 -20.28 -7.92 10.75
N GLU A 96 -19.63 -6.88 11.26
CA GLU A 96 -18.84 -6.87 12.48
C GLU A 96 -19.68 -7.31 13.71
N ARG A 97 -19.69 -8.61 14.03
CA ARG A 97 -19.86 -9.12 15.42
C ARG A 97 -19.61 -10.61 15.65
N ASN A 98 -19.49 -11.44 14.62
CA ASN A 98 -19.22 -12.89 14.76
C ASN A 98 -18.03 -13.41 13.90
N ILE A 99 -17.24 -12.49 13.33
CA ILE A 99 -16.16 -12.72 12.33
C ILE A 99 -14.83 -13.08 13.03
N GLY A 100 -14.88 -13.90 14.08
CA GLY A 100 -13.66 -14.37 14.76
C GLY A 100 -13.18 -15.72 14.23
N CYS A 101 -14.11 -16.66 14.08
CA CYS A 101 -13.78 -18.06 13.83
C CYS A 101 -14.03 -18.47 12.36
N THR A 102 -15.15 -18.06 11.78
CA THR A 102 -15.53 -18.44 10.41
C THR A 102 -14.60 -17.88 9.36
N THR A 103 -14.17 -16.63 9.50
CA THR A 103 -13.25 -15.96 8.58
C THR A 103 -11.86 -16.57 8.64
N LEU A 104 -11.42 -16.97 9.84
CA LEU A 104 -10.15 -17.64 10.05
C LEU A 104 -10.17 -19.04 9.40
N LEU A 105 -11.28 -19.76 9.50
CA LEU A 105 -11.49 -21.04 8.80
C LEU A 105 -11.50 -20.90 7.27
N ILE A 106 -12.16 -19.87 6.74
CA ILE A 106 -12.19 -19.62 5.29
C ILE A 106 -10.78 -19.33 4.76
N VAL A 107 -9.99 -18.53 5.49
CA VAL A 107 -8.59 -18.27 5.16
C VAL A 107 -7.78 -19.57 5.18
N ILE A 108 -7.95 -20.43 6.20
CA ILE A 108 -7.26 -21.73 6.25
C ILE A 108 -7.62 -22.61 5.04
N ILE A 109 -8.91 -22.73 4.70
CA ILE A 109 -9.35 -23.53 3.55
C ILE A 109 -8.80 -22.96 2.24
N ALA A 110 -8.84 -21.63 2.08
CA ALA A 110 -8.27 -20.96 0.92
C ALA A 110 -6.75 -21.18 0.80
N THR A 111 -6.01 -21.19 1.93
CA THR A 111 -4.58 -21.52 1.93
C THR A 111 -4.29 -22.97 1.60
N ALA A 112 -5.21 -23.90 1.87
CA ALA A 112 -5.06 -25.30 1.46
C ALA A 112 -5.23 -25.48 -0.06
N ILE A 113 -6.13 -24.71 -0.68
CA ILE A 113 -6.38 -24.77 -2.12
C ILE A 113 -5.31 -24.00 -2.90
N TYR A 114 -4.89 -22.83 -2.39
CA TYR A 114 -3.88 -21.97 -3.00
C TYR A 114 -2.80 -21.59 -1.97
N PRO A 115 -1.78 -22.44 -1.77
CA PRO A 115 -0.70 -22.16 -0.79
C PRO A 115 0.03 -20.84 -1.07
N ILE A 116 0.02 -20.39 -2.33
CA ILE A 116 0.59 -19.10 -2.75
C ILE A 116 -0.11 -17.92 -2.04
N VAL A 117 -1.44 -17.96 -1.90
CA VAL A 117 -2.19 -16.88 -1.24
C VAL A 117 -1.85 -16.84 0.25
N GLY A 118 -1.72 -18.00 0.89
CA GLY A 118 -1.29 -18.10 2.29
C GLY A 118 0.10 -17.55 2.53
N ILE A 119 1.03 -17.80 1.61
CA ILE A 119 2.39 -17.26 1.69
C ILE A 119 2.39 -15.74 1.50
N LEU A 120 1.59 -15.19 0.59
CA LEU A 120 1.50 -13.74 0.36
C LEU A 120 0.87 -13.01 1.54
N VAL A 121 -0.29 -13.47 2.02
CA VAL A 121 -1.00 -12.84 3.15
C VAL A 121 -0.20 -13.01 4.44
N GLY A 122 0.35 -14.20 4.67
CA GLY A 122 1.23 -14.48 5.81
C GLY A 122 2.50 -13.63 5.76
N GLY A 123 3.08 -13.44 4.58
CA GLY A 123 4.23 -12.55 4.36
C GLY A 123 3.95 -11.13 4.78
N VAL A 124 2.85 -10.54 4.29
CA VAL A 124 2.45 -9.18 4.65
C VAL A 124 2.18 -9.06 6.15
N TYR A 125 1.50 -10.03 6.77
CA TYR A 125 1.21 -10.01 8.20
C TYR A 125 2.45 -10.23 9.08
N ALA A 126 3.45 -11.00 8.62
CA ALA A 126 4.68 -11.27 9.36
C ALA A 126 5.58 -10.03 9.52
N PHE A 127 5.49 -9.06 8.61
CA PHE A 127 6.19 -7.78 8.69
C PHE A 127 5.42 -6.70 9.49
N ASN A 128 4.28 -7.05 10.07
CA ASN A 128 3.52 -6.10 10.88
C ASN A 128 4.19 -5.87 12.25
N ASN A 129 4.11 -4.63 12.76
CA ASN A 129 4.66 -4.25 14.06
C ASN A 129 3.83 -4.81 15.24
N ASP A 130 2.56 -5.13 14.99
CA ASP A 130 1.68 -5.78 15.96
C ASP A 130 2.09 -7.24 16.20
N LYS A 131 2.48 -7.58 17.44
CA LYS A 131 2.92 -8.95 17.81
C LYS A 131 1.88 -10.02 17.51
N GLU A 132 0.59 -9.74 17.72
CA GLU A 132 -0.49 -10.68 17.44
C GLU A 132 -0.64 -10.95 15.93
N LYS A 133 -0.65 -9.89 15.12
CA LYS A 133 -0.76 -10.00 13.66
C LYS A 133 0.47 -10.66 13.04
N ARG A 134 1.66 -10.35 13.58
CA ARG A 134 2.91 -11.01 13.21
C ARG A 134 2.91 -12.50 13.55
N GLY A 135 2.39 -12.88 14.71
CA GLY A 135 2.25 -14.29 15.10
C GLY A 135 1.35 -15.07 14.11
N VAL A 136 0.20 -14.50 13.77
CA VAL A 136 -0.71 -15.08 12.77
C VAL A 136 -0.04 -15.16 11.38
N GLY A 137 0.68 -14.11 10.97
CA GLY A 137 1.40 -14.08 9.70
C GLY A 137 2.48 -15.15 9.57
N ILE A 138 3.29 -15.33 10.63
CA ILE A 138 4.31 -16.38 10.68
C ILE A 138 3.67 -17.77 10.62
N ALA A 139 2.58 -17.99 11.36
CA ALA A 139 1.87 -19.28 11.33
C ALA A 139 1.33 -19.60 9.92
N LEU A 140 0.76 -18.61 9.23
CA LEU A 140 0.27 -18.76 7.85
C LEU A 140 1.41 -19.04 6.85
N LEU A 141 2.56 -18.37 7.00
CA LEU A 141 3.75 -18.63 6.17
C LEU A 141 4.26 -20.06 6.34
N VAL A 142 4.44 -20.51 7.58
CA VAL A 142 4.95 -21.84 7.89
C VAL A 142 3.98 -22.90 7.38
N LEU A 143 2.68 -22.73 7.63
CA LEU A 143 1.65 -23.66 7.18
C LEU A 143 1.59 -23.73 5.65
N GLY A 144 1.60 -22.59 4.96
CA GLY A 144 1.60 -22.55 3.49
C GLY A 144 2.83 -23.21 2.86
N LEU A 145 4.01 -23.04 3.49
CA LEU A 145 5.26 -23.63 3.01
C LEU A 145 5.29 -25.15 3.23
N LEU A 146 4.79 -25.63 4.37
CA LEU A 146 4.65 -27.06 4.65
C LEU A 146 3.69 -27.75 3.69
N LEU A 147 2.54 -27.12 3.40
CA LEU A 147 1.57 -27.65 2.43
C LEU A 147 2.17 -27.72 1.02
N LYS A 148 2.93 -26.70 0.60
CA LYS A 148 3.61 -26.70 -0.70
C LYS A 148 4.68 -27.80 -0.79
N LEU A 149 5.49 -27.97 0.26
CA LEU A 149 6.51 -29.04 0.32
C LEU A 149 5.86 -30.43 0.34
N GLY A 150 4.81 -30.63 1.14
CA GLY A 150 4.08 -31.89 1.19
C GLY A 150 3.44 -32.24 -0.15
N TYR A 151 2.82 -31.28 -0.83
CA TYR A 151 2.27 -31.47 -2.17
C TYR A 151 3.35 -31.83 -3.21
N TRP A 152 4.53 -31.21 -3.13
CA TRP A 152 5.64 -31.52 -4.03
C TRP A 152 6.24 -32.91 -3.78
N VAL A 153 6.33 -33.35 -2.52
CA VAL A 153 6.84 -34.68 -2.15
C VAL A 153 5.88 -35.80 -2.55
N MET A 154 4.57 -35.53 -2.61
CA MET A 154 3.54 -36.52 -2.95
C MET A 154 3.34 -36.71 -4.46
N ARG A 155 3.93 -35.85 -5.29
CA ARG A 155 3.81 -35.87 -6.75
C ARG A 155 5.02 -36.51 -7.42
#